data_AF-A0A931TK14-F1
#
_entry.id   AF-A0A931TK14-F1
#
_cell.length_a   1.000
_cell.length_b   1.000
_cell.length_c   1.000
_cell.angle_alpha   90.00
_cell.angle_beta   90.00
_cell.angle_gamma   90.00
#
_symmetry.space_group_name_H-M   'P 1'
#
loop_
_entity.id
_entity.type
_entity.pdbx_description
1 polymer ?
#
loop_
_entity_poly.entity_id
_entity_poly.type
_entity_poly.pdbx_seq_one_letter_code
_entity_poly.pdbx_strand_id
1 'polypeptide(L)'
;MKRMFLVAAAMAAVASLAVSAQEAAKGTSFGGGVTLTTSAKVADPLAKPDDYVGKTVRVDGTVRAVCQSMGCWIQIADSEQSDGIQFKVDHGGGIVFPKDAKGKRASAEGAFERIGPGDAREAEHAQEAAGAKDATTPKAPEYRIKATGAIVY
;
A
#
# COMPACT_ATOMS: atom_id res chain seq x y z
N MET A 1 46.62 -2.41 -52.93
CA MET A 1 45.43 -1.93 -52.18
C MET A 1 44.25 -2.90 -52.38
N LYS A 2 44.07 -3.87 -51.49
CA LYS A 2 42.76 -4.39 -51.04
C LYS A 2 43.08 -5.35 -49.89
N ARG A 3 42.47 -5.11 -48.74
CA ARG A 3 42.90 -5.60 -47.43
C ARG A 3 42.56 -7.07 -47.25
N MET A 4 43.54 -7.80 -46.71
CA MET A 4 43.43 -9.05 -45.95
C MET A 4 42.29 -8.97 -44.93
N PHE A 5 41.60 -10.07 -44.64
CA PHE A 5 41.39 -10.65 -43.29
C PHE A 5 40.38 -11.81 -43.36
N LEU A 6 40.92 -13.03 -43.35
CA LEU A 6 40.30 -14.17 -42.67
C LEU A 6 40.31 -13.88 -41.17
N VAL A 7 39.26 -14.25 -40.44
CA VAL A 7 39.30 -14.97 -39.15
C VAL A 7 37.85 -15.31 -38.74
N ALA A 8 37.64 -16.60 -38.49
CA ALA A 8 36.46 -17.17 -37.87
C ALA A 8 36.46 -16.92 -36.36
N ALA A 9 35.29 -16.77 -35.74
CA ALA A 9 35.04 -17.21 -34.36
C ALA A 9 33.55 -17.19 -34.04
N ALA A 10 33.04 -18.36 -33.66
CA ALA A 10 31.73 -18.53 -33.05
C ALA A 10 31.68 -17.81 -31.69
N MET A 11 30.56 -17.16 -31.38
CA MET A 11 30.16 -16.86 -30.01
C MET A 11 28.67 -17.16 -29.87
N ALA A 12 28.38 -18.30 -29.22
CA ALA A 12 27.07 -18.64 -28.74
C ALA A 12 26.69 -17.69 -27.60
N ALA A 13 25.75 -16.78 -27.84
CA ALA A 13 25.13 -16.01 -26.78
C ALA A 13 23.93 -16.80 -26.24
N VAL A 14 24.17 -17.63 -25.23
CA VAL A 14 23.08 -18.19 -24.42
C VAL A 14 22.55 -17.06 -23.55
N ALA A 15 21.43 -16.49 -23.94
CA ALA A 15 20.72 -15.47 -23.16
C ALA A 15 20.11 -16.15 -21.92
N SER A 16 20.85 -16.13 -20.81
CA SER A 16 20.33 -16.50 -19.50
C SER A 16 19.29 -15.47 -19.08
N LEU A 17 18.02 -15.81 -19.29
CA LEU A 17 16.89 -15.15 -18.63
C LEU A 17 17.00 -15.43 -17.12
N ALA A 18 17.60 -14.49 -16.39
CA ALA A 18 17.50 -14.46 -14.94
C ALA A 18 16.04 -14.17 -14.57
N VAL A 19 15.26 -15.23 -14.36
CA VAL A 19 13.99 -15.15 -13.65
C VAL A 19 14.34 -14.89 -12.19
N SER A 20 14.26 -13.61 -11.79
CA SER A 20 14.26 -13.25 -10.37
C SER A 20 12.96 -13.79 -9.75
N ALA A 21 13.02 -15.03 -9.25
CA ALA A 21 12.06 -15.50 -8.27
C ALA A 21 12.27 -14.67 -7.01
N GLN A 22 11.49 -13.59 -6.89
CA GLN A 22 11.46 -12.80 -5.67
C GLN A 22 10.89 -13.69 -4.57
N GLU A 23 11.77 -14.16 -3.69
CA GLU A 23 11.42 -14.89 -2.48
C GLU A 23 10.32 -14.09 -1.78
N ALA A 24 9.12 -14.67 -1.67
CA ALA A 24 8.01 -14.03 -0.99
C ALA A 24 8.44 -13.85 0.47
N ALA A 25 8.82 -12.64 0.86
CA ALA A 25 9.11 -12.30 2.24
C ALA A 25 7.94 -12.79 3.10
N LYS A 26 8.25 -13.56 4.16
CA LYS A 26 7.24 -14.13 5.03
C LYS A 26 6.70 -13.02 5.94
N GLY A 27 5.72 -12.27 5.45
CA GLY A 27 5.12 -11.15 6.17
C GLY A 27 4.33 -11.58 7.41
N THR A 28 4.09 -10.63 8.30
CA THR A 28 3.24 -10.79 9.49
C THR A 28 1.79 -10.53 9.11
N SER A 29 0.91 -11.49 9.39
CA SER A 29 -0.54 -11.38 9.11
C SER A 29 -1.28 -10.77 10.30
N PHE A 30 -2.22 -9.88 10.00
CA PHE A 30 -3.08 -9.19 10.96
C PHE A 30 -4.55 -9.40 10.58
N GLY A 31 -5.41 -9.59 11.58
CA GLY A 31 -6.84 -9.82 11.34
C GLY A 31 -7.08 -11.08 10.49
N GLY A 32 -7.96 -10.97 9.49
CA GLY A 32 -8.20 -12.02 8.51
C GLY A 32 -7.08 -12.24 7.49
N GLY A 33 -5.99 -11.46 7.56
CA GLY A 33 -4.95 -11.43 6.54
C GLY A 33 -5.47 -10.84 5.22
N VAL A 34 -5.03 -11.40 4.11
CA VAL A 34 -5.47 -11.01 2.77
C VAL A 34 -5.94 -12.26 2.04
N THR A 35 -7.16 -12.23 1.51
CA THR A 35 -7.81 -13.36 0.84
C THR A 35 -7.98 -13.12 -0.65
N LEU A 36 -8.14 -11.85 -1.06
CA LEU A 36 -8.24 -11.45 -2.45
C LEU A 36 -6.92 -11.68 -3.17
N THR A 37 -6.99 -12.33 -4.34
CA THR A 37 -5.83 -12.62 -5.18
C THR A 37 -5.43 -11.44 -6.07
N THR A 38 -6.35 -10.51 -6.32
CA THR A 38 -6.12 -9.31 -7.13
C THR A 38 -6.10 -8.08 -6.24
N SER A 39 -5.11 -7.20 -6.45
CA SER A 39 -5.03 -5.88 -5.83
C SER A 39 -5.48 -4.78 -6.80
N ALA A 40 -6.19 -3.79 -6.26
CA ALA A 40 -6.46 -2.53 -6.93
C ALA A 40 -5.20 -1.65 -6.83
N LYS A 41 -4.93 -0.87 -7.88
CA LYS A 41 -3.93 0.20 -7.79
C LYS A 41 -4.47 1.28 -6.88
N VAL A 42 -3.64 1.87 -6.03
CA VAL A 42 -4.05 2.92 -5.08
C VAL A 42 -4.78 4.07 -5.79
N ALA A 43 -4.34 4.42 -7.00
CA ALA A 43 -4.91 5.51 -7.78
C ALA A 43 -6.36 5.28 -8.24
N ASP A 44 -6.78 4.03 -8.48
CA ASP A 44 -8.11 3.74 -9.03
C ASP A 44 -9.26 4.12 -8.06
N PRO A 45 -9.26 3.67 -6.79
CA PRO A 45 -10.27 4.07 -5.82
C PRO A 45 -10.13 5.53 -5.37
N LEU A 46 -8.97 6.18 -5.57
CA LEU A 46 -8.84 7.61 -5.35
C LEU A 46 -9.46 8.44 -6.49
N ALA A 47 -9.39 7.95 -7.73
CA ALA A 47 -9.94 8.63 -8.90
C ALA A 47 -11.46 8.49 -9.02
N LYS A 48 -12.01 7.34 -8.62
CA LYS A 48 -13.46 7.04 -8.72
C LYS A 48 -14.01 6.40 -7.44
N PRO A 49 -13.92 7.07 -6.29
CA PRO A 49 -14.21 6.46 -4.98
C PRO A 49 -15.63 5.92 -4.86
N ASP A 50 -16.63 6.59 -5.46
CA ASP A 50 -18.02 6.14 -5.43
C ASP A 50 -18.25 4.79 -6.10
N ASP A 51 -17.45 4.43 -7.11
CA ASP A 51 -17.52 3.11 -7.75
C ASP A 51 -17.04 1.99 -6.82
N TYR A 52 -16.36 2.32 -5.73
CA TYR A 52 -15.80 1.36 -4.78
C TYR A 52 -16.62 1.22 -3.50
N VAL A 53 -17.50 2.17 -3.16
CA VAL A 53 -18.29 2.12 -1.93
C VAL A 53 -19.04 0.79 -1.79
N GLY A 54 -18.84 0.14 -0.66
CA GLY A 54 -19.40 -1.17 -0.33
C GLY A 54 -18.66 -2.38 -0.93
N LYS A 55 -17.66 -2.17 -1.79
CA LYS A 55 -16.83 -3.25 -2.33
C LYS A 55 -15.70 -3.61 -1.37
N THR A 56 -15.42 -4.89 -1.24
CA THR A 56 -14.17 -5.37 -0.63
C THR A 56 -13.05 -5.22 -1.64
N VAL A 57 -11.98 -4.54 -1.24
CA VAL A 57 -10.78 -4.33 -2.05
C VAL A 57 -9.54 -4.75 -1.30
N ARG A 58 -8.53 -5.16 -2.07
CA ARG A 58 -7.15 -5.32 -1.61
C ARG A 58 -6.30 -4.25 -2.26
N VAL A 59 -5.37 -3.68 -1.50
CA VAL A 59 -4.34 -2.78 -2.02
C VAL A 59 -2.98 -3.27 -1.56
N ASP A 60 -2.04 -3.30 -2.50
CA ASP A 60 -0.63 -3.62 -2.25
C ASP A 60 0.19 -2.33 -2.40
N GLY A 61 1.10 -2.07 -1.48
CA GLY A 61 1.90 -0.86 -1.54
C GLY A 61 2.92 -0.75 -0.43
N THR A 62 3.36 0.47 -0.19
CA THR A 62 4.23 0.84 0.92
C THR A 62 3.42 1.59 1.97
N VAL A 63 3.61 1.23 3.23
CA VAL A 63 2.98 1.94 4.35
C VAL A 63 3.64 3.31 4.50
N ARG A 64 2.94 4.40 4.17
CA ARG A 64 3.47 5.77 4.30
C ARG A 64 3.23 6.37 5.68
N ALA A 65 2.16 5.95 6.35
CA ALA A 65 1.79 6.44 7.67
C ALA A 65 1.09 5.35 8.48
N VAL A 66 1.21 5.46 9.80
CA VAL A 66 0.60 4.57 10.79
C VAL A 66 0.14 5.44 11.94
N CYS A 67 -1.03 5.14 12.52
CA CYS A 67 -1.49 5.76 13.75
C CYS A 67 -0.44 5.58 14.86
N GLN A 68 0.20 6.67 15.29
CA GLN A 68 1.24 6.61 16.32
C GLN A 68 0.67 6.51 17.74
N SER A 69 -0.63 6.78 17.90
CA SER A 69 -1.32 6.57 19.17
C SER A 69 -1.48 5.07 19.46
N MET A 70 -2.35 4.38 18.70
CA MET A 70 -2.77 3.00 19.00
C MET A 70 -2.54 1.99 17.87
N GLY A 71 -2.02 2.40 16.70
CA GLY A 71 -1.88 1.49 15.56
C GLY A 71 -3.21 1.04 14.95
N CYS A 72 -4.29 1.81 15.13
CA CYS A 72 -5.63 1.47 14.64
C CYS A 72 -5.87 1.78 13.16
N TRP A 73 -4.89 2.38 12.48
CA TRP A 73 -4.93 2.56 11.03
C TRP A 73 -3.52 2.61 10.44
N ILE A 74 -3.43 2.25 9.16
CA ILE A 74 -2.27 2.47 8.29
C ILE A 74 -2.71 3.17 7.01
N GLN A 75 -1.79 3.85 6.34
CA GLN A 75 -2.01 4.40 5.02
C GLN A 75 -1.06 3.75 4.04
N ILE A 76 -1.62 3.17 2.98
CA ILE A 76 -0.86 2.47 1.93
C ILE A 76 -0.87 3.32 0.68
N ALA A 77 0.30 3.48 0.07
CA ALA A 77 0.51 4.22 -1.17
C ALA A 77 1.41 3.41 -2.12
N ASP A 78 1.49 3.81 -3.40
CA ASP A 78 2.38 3.14 -4.36
C ASP A 78 3.86 3.28 -3.94
N SER A 79 4.19 4.43 -3.33
CA SER A 79 5.46 4.76 -2.69
C SER A 79 5.24 5.60 -1.43
N GLU A 80 6.26 5.75 -0.57
CA GLU A 80 6.15 6.58 0.64
C GLU A 80 5.82 8.06 0.36
N GLN A 81 6.07 8.54 -0.86
CA GLN A 81 5.89 9.94 -1.26
C GLN A 81 4.57 10.21 -2.01
N SER A 82 3.84 9.16 -2.40
CA SER A 82 2.59 9.30 -3.16
C SER A 82 1.36 9.39 -2.25
N ASP A 83 0.25 9.88 -2.82
CA ASP A 83 -1.05 9.79 -2.18
C ASP A 83 -1.41 8.35 -1.85
N GLY A 84 -2.00 8.18 -0.67
CA GLY A 84 -2.30 6.86 -0.12
C GLY A 84 -3.70 6.79 0.43
N ILE A 85 -4.20 5.56 0.52
CA ILE A 85 -5.51 5.26 1.07
C ILE A 85 -5.40 4.73 2.50
N GLN A 86 -6.27 5.22 3.38
CA GLN A 86 -6.30 4.81 4.78
C GLN A 86 -7.03 3.48 4.91
N PHE A 87 -6.40 2.55 5.62
CA PHE A 87 -6.95 1.31 6.12
C PHE A 87 -7.13 1.46 7.63
N LYS A 88 -8.38 1.60 8.07
CA LYS A 88 -8.73 1.79 9.48
C LYS A 88 -9.49 0.59 10.01
N VAL A 89 -9.13 0.16 11.20
CA VAL A 89 -9.82 -0.92 11.90
C VAL A 89 -10.86 -0.33 12.83
N ASP A 90 -11.91 -1.08 13.12
CA ASP A 90 -12.88 -0.68 14.13
C ASP A 90 -12.18 -0.50 15.49
N HIS A 91 -12.60 0.50 16.25
CA HIS A 91 -12.14 0.68 17.62
C HIS A 91 -12.51 -0.56 18.44
N GLY A 92 -11.49 -1.31 18.89
CA GLY A 92 -11.66 -2.60 19.59
C GLY A 92 -11.66 -3.83 18.67
N GLY A 93 -11.49 -3.69 17.35
CA GLY A 93 -11.46 -4.78 16.37
C GLY A 93 -10.22 -5.69 16.41
N GLY A 94 -9.43 -5.63 17.48
CA GLY A 94 -8.31 -6.56 17.75
C GLY A 94 -7.07 -6.42 16.87
N ILE A 95 -7.14 -5.70 15.75
CA ILE A 95 -6.01 -5.46 14.87
C ILE A 95 -5.23 -4.23 15.37
N VAL A 96 -3.95 -4.42 15.65
CA VAL A 96 -3.00 -3.35 15.98
C VAL A 96 -1.86 -3.43 14.98
N PHE A 97 -1.80 -2.46 14.07
CA PHE A 97 -0.69 -2.35 13.14
C PHE A 97 0.56 -1.85 13.88
N PRO A 98 1.74 -2.43 13.61
CA PRO A 98 2.94 -2.06 14.34
C PRO A 98 3.40 -0.67 13.89
N LYS A 99 3.80 0.18 14.85
CA LYS A 99 4.15 1.58 14.59
C LYS A 99 5.36 1.72 13.67
N ASP A 100 6.22 0.72 13.64
CA ASP A 100 7.39 0.60 12.76
C ASP A 100 7.03 0.07 11.36
N ALA A 101 5.75 -0.11 11.03
CA ALA A 101 5.34 -0.53 9.69
C ALA A 101 5.63 0.53 8.63
N LYS A 102 5.80 1.80 9.00
CA LYS A 102 6.15 2.88 8.05
C LYS A 102 7.40 2.49 7.24
N GLY A 103 7.31 2.64 5.92
CA GLY A 103 8.35 2.27 4.96
C GLY A 103 8.36 0.79 4.56
N LYS A 104 7.63 -0.08 5.27
CA LYS A 104 7.51 -1.50 4.91
C LYS A 104 6.50 -1.70 3.78
N ARG A 105 6.68 -2.80 3.04
CA ARG A 105 5.67 -3.25 2.08
C ARG A 105 4.49 -3.85 2.86
N ALA A 106 3.29 -3.60 2.38
CA ALA A 106 2.09 -4.18 2.96
C ALA A 106 1.05 -4.49 1.88
N SER A 107 0.24 -5.50 2.17
CA SER A 107 -1.00 -5.83 1.48
C SER A 107 -2.13 -5.71 2.49
N ALA A 108 -3.15 -4.92 2.23
CA ALA A 108 -4.29 -4.80 3.14
C ALA A 108 -5.61 -4.96 2.38
N GLU A 109 -6.59 -5.53 3.07
CA GLU A 109 -7.91 -5.84 2.55
C GLU A 109 -9.00 -5.25 3.45
N GLY A 110 -10.10 -4.82 2.84
CA GLY A 110 -11.25 -4.34 3.58
C GLY A 110 -12.36 -3.79 2.71
N ALA A 111 -13.45 -3.37 3.36
CA ALA A 111 -14.59 -2.75 2.69
C ALA A 111 -14.35 -1.25 2.48
N PHE A 112 -14.47 -0.78 1.24
CA PHE A 112 -14.35 0.64 0.94
C PHE A 112 -15.61 1.38 1.37
N GLU A 113 -15.46 2.50 2.08
CA GLU A 113 -16.57 3.23 2.67
C GLU A 113 -16.37 4.75 2.60
N ARG A 114 -17.50 5.46 2.58
CA ARG A 114 -17.54 6.90 2.86
C ARG A 114 -17.33 7.11 4.36
N ILE A 115 -16.50 8.07 4.70
CA ILE A 115 -16.30 8.49 6.08
C ILE A 115 -17.57 9.22 6.54
N GLY A 116 -18.23 8.66 7.56
CA GLY A 116 -19.42 9.26 8.14
C GLY A 116 -19.11 10.51 8.98
N PRO A 117 -20.08 11.42 9.18
CA PRO A 117 -19.90 12.67 9.92
C PRO A 117 -19.55 12.49 11.41
N GLY A 118 -19.65 11.27 11.95
CA GLY A 118 -19.31 10.95 13.34
C GLY A 118 -17.83 10.61 13.57
N ASP A 119 -17.00 10.54 12.52
CA ASP A 119 -15.59 10.16 12.67
C ASP A 119 -14.69 11.36 12.97
N ALA A 120 -14.85 11.89 14.19
CA ALA A 120 -14.30 13.17 14.64
C ALA A 120 -12.75 13.25 14.64
N ARG A 121 -12.04 12.13 14.43
CA ARG A 121 -10.57 12.07 14.45
C ARG A 121 -9.91 12.07 13.09
N GLU A 122 -10.67 12.12 11.99
CA GLU A 122 -10.05 12.06 10.66
C GLU A 122 -9.19 13.28 10.31
N ALA A 123 -9.45 14.44 10.93
CA ALA A 123 -8.55 15.60 10.80
C ALA A 123 -7.19 15.35 11.50
N GLU A 124 -7.19 14.72 12.67
CA GLU A 124 -5.96 14.31 13.39
C GLU A 124 -5.19 13.26 12.58
N HIS A 125 -5.89 12.26 12.05
CA HIS A 125 -5.26 11.24 11.21
C HIS A 125 -4.66 11.83 9.92
N ALA A 126 -5.35 12.80 9.31
CA ALA A 126 -4.83 13.51 8.14
C ALA A 126 -3.56 14.31 8.49
N GLN A 127 -3.50 14.92 9.67
CA GLN A 127 -2.31 15.62 10.18
C GLN A 127 -1.15 14.66 10.43
N GLU A 128 -1.41 13.53 11.08
CA GLU A 128 -0.41 12.47 11.29
C GLU A 128 0.12 11.95 9.95
N ALA A 129 -0.76 11.74 8.97
CA ALA A 129 -0.43 11.26 7.63
C ALA A 129 0.37 12.27 6.78
N ALA A 130 0.19 13.57 6.99
CA ALA A 130 0.93 14.63 6.31
C ALA A 130 2.31 14.89 6.94
N GLY A 131 2.57 14.36 8.14
CA GLY A 131 3.85 14.53 8.82
C GLY A 131 4.12 15.96 9.28
N ALA A 132 3.19 16.56 10.05
CA ALA A 132 3.35 17.74 10.92
C ALA A 132 4.15 18.97 10.41
N LYS A 133 4.49 19.09 9.13
CA LYS A 133 5.31 20.20 8.59
C LYS A 133 4.72 20.75 7.30
N ASP A 134 3.56 21.38 7.41
CA ASP A 134 3.18 22.53 6.58
C ASP A 134 1.99 23.25 7.22
N ALA A 135 1.95 24.58 7.11
CA ALA A 135 0.99 25.49 7.75
C ALA A 135 -0.46 25.38 7.22
N THR A 136 -0.77 24.33 6.46
CA THR A 136 -2.10 24.07 5.94
C THR A 136 -2.64 22.82 6.63
N THR A 137 -3.68 22.96 7.44
CA THR A 137 -4.39 21.81 8.02
C THR A 137 -4.78 20.85 6.90
N PRO A 138 -4.21 19.63 6.83
CA PRO A 138 -4.56 18.69 5.78
C PRO A 138 -6.05 18.35 5.89
N LYS A 139 -6.74 18.40 4.76
CA LYS A 139 -8.16 18.09 4.67
C LYS A 139 -8.35 16.60 5.01
N ALA A 140 -9.28 16.31 5.92
CA ALA A 140 -9.67 14.94 6.22
C ALA A 140 -10.16 14.24 4.93
N PRO A 141 -9.76 12.98 4.68
CA PRO A 141 -10.25 12.23 3.54
C PRO A 141 -11.77 12.02 3.64
N GLU A 142 -12.43 11.90 2.49
CA GLU A 142 -13.88 11.60 2.40
C GLU A 142 -14.17 10.09 2.35
N TYR A 143 -13.16 9.29 2.03
CA TYR A 143 -13.26 7.84 1.89
C TYR A 143 -12.09 7.14 2.55
N ARG A 144 -12.31 5.88 2.92
CA ARG A 144 -11.29 4.99 3.45
C ARG A 144 -11.67 3.54 3.18
N ILE A 145 -10.80 2.63 3.62
CA ILE A 145 -11.09 1.21 3.69
C ILE A 145 -11.21 0.79 5.16
N LYS A 146 -12.35 0.21 5.51
CA LYS A 146 -12.55 -0.50 6.77
C LYS A 146 -11.81 -1.83 6.67
N ALA A 147 -10.62 -1.88 7.28
CA ALA A 147 -9.71 -3.00 7.17
C ALA A 147 -10.26 -4.25 7.87
N THR A 148 -10.26 -5.38 7.15
CA THR A 148 -10.58 -6.72 7.67
C THR A 148 -9.31 -7.52 7.93
N GLY A 149 -8.22 -7.18 7.28
CA GLY A 149 -6.91 -7.78 7.52
C GLY A 149 -5.79 -7.15 6.70
N ALA A 150 -4.56 -7.53 7.03
CA ALA A 150 -3.38 -7.11 6.29
C ALA A 150 -2.22 -8.10 6.46
N ILE A 151 -1.22 -7.99 5.58
CA ILE A 151 0.08 -8.61 5.70
C ILE A 151 1.13 -7.49 5.59
N VAL A 152 2.04 -7.40 6.56
CA VAL A 152 3.18 -6.46 6.53
C VAL A 152 4.47 -7.25 6.38
N TYR A 153 5.26 -6.91 5.38
CA TYR A 153 6.47 -7.65 4.97
C TYR A 153 7.75 -7.05 5.56
#